data_AF-A0A3Q3DR04-F1
#
_entry.id   AF-A0A3Q3DR04-F1
#
_cell.length_a   1.000
_cell.length_b   1.000
_cell.length_c   1.000
_cell.angle_alpha   90.00
_cell.angle_beta   90.00
_cell.angle_gamma   90.00
#
_symmetry.space_group_name_H-M   'P 1'
#
loop_
_entity.id
_entity.type
_entity.pdbx_description
1 polymer ?
#
loop_
_entity_poly.entity_id
_entity_poly.type
_entity_poly.pdbx_seq_one_letter_code
_entity_poly.pdbx_strand_id
1 'polypeptide(L)' 'MEATGAGSVQYNRWNEDNINMNVEASQSPMTRLYIRMCTGKIGIIVKAAGALAAIVSVFILGYVTGYYVHRC' A
#
# COMPACT_ATOMS: atom_id res chain seq x y z
N MET A 1 56.74 -3.56 36.06
CA MET A 1 55.81 -4.69 35.85
C MET A 1 54.78 -4.22 34.86
N GLU A 2 54.94 -4.57 33.58
CA GLU A 2 53.91 -4.36 32.57
C GLU A 2 52.63 -5.10 32.92
N ALA A 3 51.49 -4.42 32.79
CA ALA A 3 50.17 -5.02 32.91
C ALA A 3 49.46 -4.99 31.55
N THR A 4 49.41 -6.19 30.97
CA THR A 4 48.26 -6.77 30.26
C THR A 4 47.75 -6.06 29.00
N GLY A 5 48.09 -6.65 27.85
CA GLY A 5 47.29 -6.56 26.64
C GLY A 5 45.88 -7.08 26.90
N ALA A 6 44.93 -6.15 27.02
CA ALA A 6 43.51 -6.45 26.94
C ALA A 6 43.06 -5.97 25.57
N GLY A 7 42.68 -6.92 24.71
CA GLY A 7 42.10 -6.61 23.41
C GLY A 7 40.96 -5.62 23.59
N SER A 8 41.09 -4.44 22.98
CA SER A 8 40.08 -3.41 23.00
C SER A 8 38.88 -3.91 22.18
N VAL A 9 37.94 -4.59 22.85
CA VAL A 9 36.63 -4.85 22.27
C VAL A 9 35.95 -3.49 22.14
N GLN A 10 36.06 -2.90 20.95
CA GLN A 10 35.33 -1.70 20.59
C GLN A 10 33.86 -2.09 20.46
N TYR A 11 33.10 -1.82 21.52
CA TYR A 11 31.66 -1.78 21.39
C TYR A 11 31.32 -0.54 20.58
N ASN A 12 30.84 -0.73 19.35
CA ASN A 12 30.21 0.35 18.61
C ASN A 12 29.06 0.89 19.48
N ARG A 13 29.30 2.05 20.10
CA ARG A 13 28.28 2.74 20.89
C ARG A 13 27.12 3.01 19.94
N TRP A 14 25.93 2.54 20.34
CA TRP A 14 24.70 2.78 19.60
C TRP A 14 24.54 4.27 19.35
N ASN A 15 24.56 4.67 18.07
CA ASN A 15 24.54 6.05 17.64
C ASN A 15 23.18 6.37 17.01
N GLU A 16 22.37 7.17 17.67
CA GLU A 16 21.01 7.46 17.20
C GLU A 16 21.00 8.16 15.84
N ASP A 17 22.07 8.90 15.49
CA ASP A 17 22.21 9.52 14.16
C ASP A 17 22.47 8.51 13.03
N ASN A 18 22.87 7.27 13.35
CA ASN A 18 23.03 6.21 12.35
C ASN A 18 21.71 5.46 12.09
N ILE A 19 20.68 5.72 12.89
CA ILE A 19 19.36 5.08 12.78
C ILE A 19 18.47 5.98 11.94
N ASN A 20 18.87 6.18 10.68
CA ASN A 20 17.93 6.67 9.69
C ASN A 20 16.97 5.52 9.34
N MET A 21 15.95 5.32 10.16
CA MET A 21 14.77 4.55 9.74
C MET A 21 14.05 5.39 8.70
N ASN A 22 14.51 5.29 7.45
CA ASN A 22 13.81 5.88 6.32
C ASN A 22 12.52 5.07 6.08
N VAL A 23 11.48 5.36 6.86
CA VAL A 23 10.16 4.72 6.74
C VAL A 23 9.61 4.93 5.33
N GLU A 24 9.97 6.03 4.66
CA GLU A 24 9.59 6.28 3.25
C GLU A 24 10.30 5.33 2.26
N ALA A 25 11.52 4.85 2.54
CA ALA A 25 12.17 3.83 1.72
C ALA A 25 11.65 2.41 1.98
N SER A 26 11.07 2.16 3.15
CA SER A 26 10.52 0.85 3.51
C SER A 26 9.06 0.67 3.06
N GLN A 27 8.41 1.73 2.59
CA GLN A 27 7.09 1.61 1.96
C GLN A 27 7.24 1.10 0.53
N SER A 28 6.58 -0.02 0.23
CA SER A 28 6.54 -0.52 -1.13
C SER A 28 5.94 0.55 -2.07
N PRO A 29 6.43 0.65 -3.32
CA PRO A 29 5.89 1.61 -4.28
C PRO A 29 4.37 1.44 -4.48
N MET A 30 3.86 0.22 -4.32
CA MET A 30 2.42 -0.11 -4.33
C MET A 30 1.67 0.59 -3.19
N THR A 31 2.21 0.58 -1.97
CA THR A 31 1.59 1.22 -0.80
C THR A 31 1.51 2.73 -1.00
N ARG A 32 2.57 3.34 -1.54
CA ARG A 32 2.63 4.78 -1.82
C ARG A 32 1.64 5.19 -2.91
N LEU A 33 1.51 4.37 -3.97
CA LEU A 33 0.52 4.57 -5.03
C LEU A 33 -0.91 4.39 -4.51
N TYR A 34 -1.16 3.37 -3.68
CA TYR A 34 -2.46 3.11 -3.08
C TYR A 34 -2.93 4.28 -2.21
N ILE A 35 -2.06 4.78 -1.32
CA ILE A 35 -2.38 5.95 -0.49
C ILE A 35 -2.68 7.16 -1.38
N ARG A 36 -1.88 7.39 -2.43
CA ARG A 36 -2.08 8.54 -3.32
C ARG A 36 -3.36 8.44 -4.17
N MET A 37 -3.74 7.24 -4.59
CA MET A 37 -4.94 6.99 -5.39
C MET A 37 -6.21 6.95 -4.52
N CYS A 38 -6.12 6.50 -3.27
CA CYS A 38 -7.26 6.36 -2.36
C CYS A 38 -7.44 7.54 -1.41
N THR A 39 -6.47 8.43 -1.26
CA THR A 39 -6.55 9.64 -0.42
C THR A 39 -6.71 10.90 -1.29
N GLY A 40 -7.59 11.82 -0.87
CA GLY A 40 -7.83 13.10 -1.56
C GLY A 40 -8.81 13.01 -2.74
N LYS A 41 -8.75 13.98 -3.66
CA LYS A 41 -9.74 14.13 -4.76
C LYS A 41 -9.74 12.95 -5.75
N ILE A 42 -8.58 12.31 -5.97
CA ILE A 42 -8.44 11.14 -6.85
C ILE A 42 -9.25 9.96 -6.28
N GLY A 43 -9.19 9.72 -4.97
CA GLY A 43 -9.94 8.63 -4.34
C GLY A 43 -11.45 8.76 -4.47
N ILE A 44 -11.96 10.00 -4.42
CA ILE A 44 -13.39 10.27 -4.65
C ILE A 44 -13.77 9.91 -6.09
N ILE A 45 -12.95 10.31 -7.07
CA ILE A 45 -13.18 10.02 -8.49
C ILE A 45 -13.16 8.51 -8.73
N VAL A 46 -12.15 7.80 -8.21
CA VAL A 46 -12.02 6.34 -8.36
C VAL A 46 -13.20 5.62 -7.75
N LYS A 47 -13.64 6.04 -6.55
CA LYS A 47 -14.80 5.46 -5.88
C LYS A 47 -16.10 5.70 -6.65
N ALA A 48 -16.31 6.90 -7.19
CA ALA A 48 -17.47 7.24 -8.01
C ALA A 48 -17.49 6.44 -9.32
N ALA A 49 -16.36 6.35 -10.02
CA ALA A 49 -16.22 5.56 -11.24
C ALA A 49 -16.47 4.07 -10.98
N GLY A 50 -15.93 3.53 -9.89
CA GLY A 50 -16.18 2.14 -9.48
C GLY A 50 -17.65 1.87 -9.17
N ALA A 51 -18.32 2.78 -8.45
CA ALA A 51 -19.75 2.65 -8.16
C ALA A 51 -20.60 2.68 -9.43
N LEU A 52 -20.32 3.58 -10.36
CA LEU A 52 -20.99 3.65 -11.66
C LEU A 52 -20.79 2.36 -12.47
N ALA A 53 -19.55 1.86 -12.54
CA ALA A 53 -19.25 0.62 -13.24
C ALA A 53 -20.00 -0.59 -12.65
N ALA A 54 -20.10 -0.67 -11.31
CA ALA A 54 -20.85 -1.72 -10.64
C ALA A 54 -22.34 -1.69 -10.98
N ILE A 55 -22.96 -0.49 -10.96
CA ILE A 55 -24.38 -0.31 -11.32
C ILE A 55 -24.63 -0.76 -12.76
N VAL A 56 -23.80 -0.31 -13.70
CA VAL A 56 -23.92 -0.71 -15.11
C VAL A 56 -23.76 -2.22 -15.27
N SER A 57 -22.82 -2.83 -14.55
CA SER A 57 -22.61 -4.29 -14.60
C SER A 57 -23.84 -5.06 -14.12
N VAL A 58 -24.43 -4.65 -13.00
CA VAL A 58 -25.66 -5.28 -12.48
C VAL A 58 -26.81 -5.10 -13.46
N PHE A 59 -26.95 -3.93 -14.08
CA PHE A 59 -27.97 -3.67 -15.09
C PHE A 59 -27.83 -4.60 -16.30
N ILE A 60 -26.62 -4.74 -16.85
CA ILE A 60 -26.33 -5.63 -17.98
C ILE A 60 -26.67 -7.07 -17.60
N LEU A 61 -26.22 -7.55 -16.43
CA LEU A 61 -26.51 -8.91 -15.96
C LEU A 61 -28.01 -9.16 -15.81
N GLY A 62 -28.74 -8.21 -15.24
CA GLY A 62 -30.19 -8.28 -15.12
C GLY A 62 -30.89 -8.33 -16.48
N TYR A 63 -30.47 -7.47 -17.41
CA TYR A 63 -31.01 -7.44 -18.78
C TYR A 63 -30.78 -8.77 -19.50
N VAL A 64 -29.56 -9.30 -19.43
CA VAL A 64 -29.20 -10.56 -20.07
C VAL A 64 -29.98 -11.72 -19.43
N THR A 65 -30.03 -11.79 -18.09
CA THR A 65 -30.78 -12.83 -17.37
C THR A 65 -32.26 -12.78 -17.71
N GLY A 66 -32.86 -11.59 -17.68
CA GLY A 66 -34.26 -11.38 -18.06
C GLY A 66 -34.53 -11.79 -19.50
N TYR A 67 -33.65 -11.44 -20.43
CA TYR A 67 -33.74 -11.84 -21.83
C TYR A 67 -33.73 -13.37 -21.98
N TYR A 68 -32.81 -14.07 -21.31
CA TYR A 68 -32.74 -15.53 -21.39
C TYR A 68 -33.94 -16.23 -20.72
N VAL A 69 -34.45 -15.69 -19.61
CA VAL A 69 -35.63 -16.26 -18.93
C VAL A 69 -36.91 -16.05 -19.74
N HIS A 70 -37.10 -14.86 -20.35
CA HIS A 70 -38.28 -14.56 -21.16
C HIS A 70 -38.28 -15.24 -22.54
N ARG A 71 -37.12 -15.73 -22.99
CA ARG A 71 -36.97 -16.41 -24.28
C ARG A 71 -37.13 -17.94 -24.16
N CYS A 72 -37.39 -18.46 -22.96
CA CYS A 72 -37.84 -19.83 -22.70
C CYS A 72 -39.37 -19.93 -22.76
#